data_AF-A0AB36Z2T0-F1
#
_entry.id   AF-A0AB36Z2T0-F1
#
_cell.length_a   1.000
_cell.length_b   1.000
_cell.length_c   1.000
_cell.angle_alpha   90.00
_cell.angle_beta   90.00
_cell.angle_gamma   90.00
#
_symmetry.space_group_name_H-M   'P 1'
#
loop_
_entity.id
_entity.type
_entity.pdbx_description
1 polymer ?
#
loop_
_entity_poly.entity_id
_entity_poly.type
_entity_poly.pdbx_seq_one_letter_code
_entity_poly.pdbx_strand_id
1 'polypeptide(L)'
;MYGRRGQAQHGLDILVYEDDRIEPNNRIGIQCKHVQKLSFDENHGDSIVKEVQKADQGQQDIKTLIVVTSLEANKTLTDAVSVLSDQRIKEGKFSIQIIFWNDLCNYINKDPELSAFYGQDPEILELFFKEIEDLIKDEKYKTALIKLNLNKFIDQYNIIFRCKKLFLQATCLLGLGDFKSLEEVLVELDKIKWEESNYNSLKIKWLIQTDIV
;
A
#
# COMPACT_ATOMS: atom_id res chain seq x y z
N MET A 1 3.18 9.85 0.28
CA MET A 1 4.49 9.19 0.08
C MET A 1 5.53 10.23 -0.26
N TYR A 2 6.72 10.13 0.34
CA TYR A 2 7.86 11.01 0.09
C TYR A 2 8.88 10.27 -0.80
N GLY A 3 8.92 10.61 -2.08
CA GLY A 3 9.83 9.99 -3.05
C GLY A 3 9.43 8.58 -3.52
N ARG A 4 10.21 8.04 -4.47
CA ARG A 4 10.10 6.67 -4.99
C ARG A 4 11.29 5.83 -4.55
N ARG A 5 11.12 4.50 -4.55
CA ARG A 5 12.20 3.53 -4.31
C ARG A 5 13.41 3.85 -5.20
N GLY A 6 14.58 4.07 -4.58
CA GLY A 6 15.82 4.47 -5.25
C GLY A 6 16.16 5.96 -5.15
N GLN A 7 15.26 6.80 -4.65
CA GLN A 7 15.58 8.19 -4.29
C GLN A 7 16.11 8.27 -2.85
N ALA A 8 16.98 9.24 -2.58
CA ALA A 8 17.44 9.53 -1.22
C ALA A 8 16.27 10.06 -0.40
N GLN A 9 15.70 9.19 0.44
CA GLN A 9 14.53 9.49 1.28
C GLN A 9 14.91 9.88 2.71
N HIS A 10 16.21 9.80 3.07
CA HIS A 10 16.74 10.18 4.39
C HIS A 10 15.94 9.63 5.57
N GLY A 11 15.43 8.40 5.44
CA GLY A 11 14.66 7.75 6.51
C GLY A 11 13.26 8.30 6.73
N LEU A 12 12.64 8.91 5.70
CA LEU A 12 11.22 9.30 5.71
C LEU A 12 10.48 8.67 4.51
N ASP A 13 9.46 7.86 4.79
CA ASP A 13 8.61 7.24 3.75
C ASP A 13 7.38 8.11 3.42
N ILE A 14 6.89 8.86 4.40
CA ILE A 14 5.71 9.73 4.27
C ILE A 14 6.01 11.06 4.97
N LEU A 15 5.54 12.15 4.35
CA LEU A 15 5.45 13.47 4.95
C LEU A 15 4.00 13.90 4.94
N VAL A 16 3.51 14.34 6.09
CA VAL A 16 2.16 14.91 6.26
C VAL A 16 2.25 16.18 7.10
N TYR A 17 1.16 16.92 7.18
CA TYR A 17 1.01 18.07 8.05
C TYR A 17 0.03 17.74 9.17
N GLU A 18 0.33 18.16 10.39
CA GLU A 18 -0.62 18.05 11.51
C GLU A 18 -1.88 18.88 11.20
N ASP A 19 -3.06 18.29 11.34
CA ASP A 19 -4.35 18.90 10.99
C ASP A 19 -4.45 19.42 9.54
N ASP A 20 -3.69 18.85 8.60
CA ASP A 20 -3.62 19.28 7.19
C ASP A 20 -3.21 20.76 6.98
N ARG A 21 -2.64 21.40 8.01
CA ARG A 21 -2.19 22.79 7.94
C ARG A 21 -0.79 22.87 7.37
N ILE A 22 -0.69 23.39 6.14
CA ILE A 22 0.57 23.53 5.39
C ILE A 22 1.43 24.65 5.98
N GLU A 23 2.19 24.32 7.02
CA GLU A 23 3.14 25.21 7.68
C GLU A 23 4.49 24.50 7.87
N PRO A 24 5.64 25.19 7.73
CA PRO A 24 6.97 24.57 7.87
C PRO A 24 7.15 23.83 9.20
N ASN A 25 6.71 24.44 10.31
CA ASN A 25 6.90 23.91 11.66
C ASN A 25 5.86 22.84 12.05
N ASN A 26 5.08 22.37 11.09
CA ASN A 26 3.91 21.53 11.32
C ASN A 26 3.99 20.19 10.58
N ARG A 27 5.16 19.87 10.02
CA ARG A 27 5.40 18.64 9.27
C ARG A 27 5.68 17.47 10.19
N ILE A 28 5.12 16.33 9.84
CA ILE A 28 5.36 15.04 10.47
C ILE A 28 6.03 14.13 9.44
N GLY A 29 7.20 13.61 9.81
CA GLY A 29 7.89 12.56 9.08
C GLY A 29 7.46 11.19 9.60
N ILE A 30 7.16 10.27 8.70
CA ILE A 30 6.79 8.90 9.06
C ILE A 30 7.76 7.93 8.38
N GLN A 31 8.34 7.03 9.16
CA GLN A 31 9.19 5.93 8.68
C GLN A 31 8.53 4.60 9.00
N CYS A 32 8.30 3.78 7.98
CA CYS A 32 7.71 2.47 8.12
C CYS A 32 8.81 1.41 8.25
N LYS A 33 8.69 0.50 9.21
CA LYS A 33 9.63 -0.61 9.46
C LYS A 33 8.89 -1.94 9.52
N HIS A 34 9.04 -2.73 8.46
CA HIS A 34 8.63 -4.13 8.45
C HIS A 34 9.88 -5.01 8.61
N VAL A 35 10.16 -5.41 9.85
CA VAL A 35 11.39 -6.11 10.24
C VAL A 35 11.06 -7.16 11.30
N GLN A 36 11.91 -8.18 11.44
CA GLN A 36 11.73 -9.20 12.48
C GLN A 36 12.10 -8.69 13.89
N LYS A 37 13.01 -7.71 13.96
CA LYS A 37 13.44 -7.09 15.21
C LYS A 37 13.77 -5.63 14.96
N LEU A 38 13.36 -4.78 15.88
CA LEU A 38 13.70 -3.36 15.93
C LEU A 38 14.29 -3.08 17.31
N SER A 39 15.53 -2.61 17.37
CA SER A 39 16.18 -2.22 18.63
C SER A 39 16.12 -0.71 18.84
N PHE A 40 16.45 -0.28 20.05
CA PHE A 40 16.68 1.13 20.30
C PHE A 40 18.07 1.56 19.79
N ASP A 41 19.11 0.78 20.10
CA ASP A 41 20.53 1.11 19.87
C ASP A 41 21.05 0.77 18.46
N GLU A 42 22.16 1.37 18.07
CA GLU A 42 22.74 1.22 16.72
C GLU A 42 23.44 -0.13 16.47
N ASN A 43 23.69 -0.88 17.54
CA ASN A 43 24.68 -1.96 17.55
C ASN A 43 24.32 -3.12 16.59
N HIS A 44 23.02 -3.37 16.34
CA HIS A 44 22.59 -4.48 15.49
C HIS A 44 21.34 -4.15 14.67
N GLY A 45 21.38 -4.43 13.36
CA GLY A 45 20.19 -4.40 12.49
C GLY A 45 19.52 -3.02 12.38
N ASP A 46 18.20 -3.04 12.24
CA ASP A 46 17.35 -1.86 12.21
C ASP A 46 17.11 -1.32 13.63
N SER A 47 17.23 0.00 13.79
CA SER A 47 17.04 0.63 15.10
C SER A 47 16.46 2.03 15.03
N ILE A 48 15.84 2.45 16.14
CA ILE A 48 15.27 3.79 16.28
C ILE A 48 16.34 4.86 16.09
N VAL A 49 17.49 4.74 16.75
CA VAL A 49 18.55 5.75 16.66
C VAL A 49 19.05 5.92 15.22
N LYS A 50 19.14 4.84 14.43
CA LYS A 50 19.51 4.92 13.00
C LYS A 50 18.48 5.70 12.18
N GLU A 51 17.19 5.46 12.40
CA GLU A 51 16.15 6.20 11.66
C GLU A 51 16.13 7.68 12.06
N VAL A 52 16.37 7.99 13.34
CA VAL A 52 16.53 9.37 13.82
C VAL A 52 17.72 10.05 13.17
N GLN A 53 18.88 9.39 13.08
CA GLN A 53 20.07 9.93 12.43
C GLN A 53 19.87 10.20 10.93
N LYS A 54 19.15 9.32 10.24
CA LYS A 54 18.81 9.55 8.83
C LYS A 54 17.91 10.78 8.68
N ALA A 55 16.89 10.90 9.54
CA ALA A 55 15.99 12.06 9.53
C ALA A 55 16.73 13.36 9.89
N ASP A 56 17.68 13.32 10.84
CA ASP A 56 18.56 14.45 11.17
C ASP A 56 19.43 14.91 9.98
N GLN A 57 19.79 13.99 9.08
CA GLN A 57 20.52 14.30 7.85
C GLN A 57 19.61 14.74 6.69
N GLY A 58 18.29 14.63 6.87
CA GLY A 58 17.31 15.03 5.89
C GLY A 58 17.22 16.55 5.74
N GLN A 59 16.80 17.01 4.56
CA GLN A 59 16.54 18.43 4.30
C GLN A 59 15.15 18.89 4.76
N GLN A 60 14.33 17.97 5.26
CA GLN A 60 12.95 18.22 5.61
C GLN A 60 12.85 18.69 7.06
N ASP A 61 12.38 19.92 7.25
CA ASP A 61 12.08 20.46 8.58
C ASP A 61 10.82 19.78 9.12
N ILE A 62 10.98 18.83 10.04
CA ILE A 62 9.90 18.10 10.69
C ILE A 62 9.83 18.48 12.16
N LYS A 63 8.63 18.49 12.71
CA LYS A 63 8.37 18.67 14.16
C LYS A 63 8.36 17.33 14.90
N THR A 64 7.95 16.27 14.22
CA THR A 64 7.81 14.93 14.78
C THR A 64 8.25 13.88 13.77
N LEU A 65 9.02 12.90 14.23
CA LEU A 65 9.27 11.65 13.55
C LEU A 65 8.40 10.55 14.18
N ILE A 66 7.58 9.88 13.37
CA ILE A 66 6.82 8.70 13.78
C ILE A 66 7.44 7.47 13.11
N VAL A 67 7.96 6.55 13.91
CA VAL A 67 8.40 5.24 13.43
C VAL A 67 7.24 4.26 13.59
N VAL A 68 6.75 3.73 12.48
CA VAL A 68 5.61 2.81 12.43
C VAL A 68 6.13 1.41 12.14
N THR A 69 5.70 0.40 12.89
CA THR A 69 6.16 -0.98 12.71
C THR A 69 5.05 -2.02 12.82
N SER A 70 5.22 -3.13 12.11
CA SER A 70 4.36 -4.32 12.21
C SER A 70 4.73 -5.24 13.37
N LEU A 71 5.63 -4.82 14.26
CA LEU A 71 5.95 -5.55 15.49
C LEU A 71 4.86 -5.31 16.56
N GLU A 72 4.71 -6.28 17.46
CA GLU A 72 3.86 -6.14 18.65
C GLU A 72 4.41 -5.08 19.61
N ALA A 73 3.50 -4.49 20.40
CA ALA A 73 3.85 -3.47 21.39
C ALA A 73 4.96 -3.92 22.34
N ASN A 74 5.97 -3.06 22.53
CA ASN A 74 7.12 -3.34 23.40
C ASN A 74 7.36 -2.18 24.36
N LYS A 75 6.98 -2.37 25.63
CA LYS A 75 7.12 -1.35 26.68
C LYS A 75 8.54 -0.80 26.81
N THR A 76 9.55 -1.67 26.85
CA THR A 76 10.95 -1.24 27.02
C THR A 76 11.39 -0.33 25.88
N LEU A 77 10.99 -0.66 24.65
CA LEU A 77 11.28 0.18 23.49
C LEU A 77 10.49 1.49 23.54
N THR A 78 9.20 1.45 23.90
CA THR A 78 8.37 2.65 24.09
C THR A 78 8.98 3.60 25.12
N ASP A 79 9.37 3.10 26.28
CA ASP A 79 9.97 3.90 27.36
C ASP A 79 11.28 4.55 26.89
N ALA A 80 12.15 3.79 26.19
CA ALA A 80 13.40 4.30 25.65
C ALA A 80 13.17 5.39 24.57
N VAL A 81 12.20 5.19 23.67
CA VAL A 81 11.80 6.17 22.66
C VAL A 81 11.27 7.44 23.31
N SER A 82 10.44 7.31 24.35
CA SER A 82 9.89 8.45 25.09
C SER A 82 10.99 9.30 25.73
N VAL A 83 11.95 8.65 26.41
CA VAL A 83 13.09 9.35 27.03
C VAL A 83 13.91 10.10 25.97
N LEU A 84 14.19 9.46 24.83
CA LEU A 84 14.91 10.10 23.73
C LEU A 84 14.13 11.28 23.15
N SER A 85 12.81 11.13 22.98
CA SER A 85 11.94 12.21 22.50
C SER A 85 11.98 13.42 23.43
N ASP A 86 11.83 13.22 24.75
CA ASP A 86 11.87 14.28 25.74
C ASP A 86 13.22 15.01 25.75
N GLN A 87 14.31 14.26 25.60
CA GLN A 87 15.65 14.85 25.47
C GLN A 87 15.74 15.72 24.22
N ARG A 88 15.29 15.22 23.06
CA ARG A 88 15.38 15.95 21.79
C ARG A 88 14.52 17.22 21.78
N ILE A 89 13.33 17.17 22.38
CA ILE A 89 12.47 18.35 22.56
C ILE A 89 13.22 19.43 23.36
N LYS A 90 13.92 19.07 24.43
CA LYS A 90 14.73 20.02 25.23
C LYS A 90 15.90 20.60 24.42
N GLU A 91 16.42 19.86 23.45
CA GLU A 91 17.46 20.31 22.52
C GLU A 91 16.91 21.14 21.34
N GLY A 92 15.60 21.38 21.27
CA GLY A 92 14.96 22.11 20.16
C GLY A 92 14.89 21.30 18.87
N LYS A 93 15.01 19.97 18.95
CA LYS A 93 14.90 19.04 17.81
C LYS A 93 13.50 18.43 17.74
N PHE A 94 13.20 17.74 16.65
CA PHE A 94 11.95 17.02 16.49
C PHE A 94 11.75 15.94 17.56
N SER A 95 10.49 15.77 17.95
CA SER A 95 10.06 14.70 18.86
C SER A 95 9.99 13.36 18.12
N ILE A 96 10.01 12.25 18.87
CA ILE A 96 9.95 10.90 18.30
C ILE A 96 8.79 10.12 18.92
N GLN A 97 8.06 9.42 18.07
CA GLN A 97 7.05 8.46 18.49
C GLN A 97 7.28 7.11 17.82
N ILE A 98 6.85 6.04 18.49
CA ILE A 98 6.79 4.70 17.91
C ILE A 98 5.35 4.21 17.96
N ILE A 99 4.87 3.66 16.84
CA ILE A 99 3.53 3.08 16.69
C ILE A 99 3.70 1.62 16.32
N PHE A 100 3.10 0.73 17.10
CA PHE A 100 3.17 -0.72 16.90
C PHE A 100 1.95 -1.25 16.13
N TRP A 101 1.98 -2.54 15.81
CA TRP A 101 0.92 -3.19 15.06
C TRP A 101 -0.45 -3.07 15.75
N ASN A 102 -0.51 -3.29 17.07
CA ASN A 102 -1.77 -3.19 17.82
C ASN A 102 -2.33 -1.76 17.77
N ASP A 103 -1.48 -0.74 17.78
CA ASP A 103 -1.90 0.66 17.67
C ASP A 103 -2.48 0.95 16.29
N LEU A 104 -1.84 0.47 15.22
CA LEU A 104 -2.36 0.57 13.85
C LEU A 104 -3.72 -0.10 13.71
N CYS A 105 -3.86 -1.33 14.21
CA CYS A 105 -5.14 -2.03 14.24
C CYS A 105 -6.20 -1.24 15.00
N ASN A 106 -5.83 -0.62 16.14
CA ASN A 106 -6.74 0.22 16.90
C ASN A 106 -7.12 1.50 16.15
N TYR A 107 -6.21 2.15 15.42
CA TYR A 107 -6.53 3.31 14.60
C TYR A 107 -7.46 2.95 13.44
N ILE A 108 -7.18 1.83 12.75
CA ILE A 108 -8.04 1.29 11.71
C ILE A 108 -9.44 0.99 12.26
N ASN A 109 -9.54 0.33 13.41
CA ASN A 109 -10.83 -0.05 13.99
C ASN A 109 -11.64 1.12 14.56
N LYS A 110 -11.00 2.26 14.86
CA LYS A 110 -11.68 3.47 15.33
C LYS A 110 -12.38 4.22 14.21
N ASP A 111 -11.90 4.09 12.99
CA ASP A 111 -12.50 4.70 11.81
C ASP A 111 -13.44 3.68 11.15
N PRO A 112 -14.76 3.91 11.10
CA PRO A 112 -15.69 2.94 10.52
C PRO A 112 -15.43 2.63 9.04
N GLU A 113 -14.94 3.61 8.28
CA GLU A 113 -14.61 3.43 6.87
C GLU A 113 -13.33 2.58 6.74
N LEU A 114 -12.28 2.87 7.51
CA LEU A 114 -11.06 2.05 7.52
C LEU A 114 -11.29 0.65 8.12
N SER A 115 -12.15 0.52 9.12
CA SER A 115 -12.51 -0.77 9.71
C SER A 115 -13.28 -1.62 8.71
N ALA A 116 -14.24 -1.03 7.99
CA ALA A 116 -14.89 -1.69 6.86
C ALA A 116 -13.88 -1.97 5.72
N PHE A 117 -12.84 -1.13 5.58
CA PHE A 117 -11.77 -1.29 4.61
C PHE A 117 -10.83 -2.46 4.90
N TYR A 118 -10.41 -2.64 6.14
CA TYR A 118 -9.49 -3.73 6.48
C TYR A 118 -10.21 -4.96 7.04
N GLY A 119 -11.48 -4.84 7.40
CA GLY A 119 -12.32 -5.92 7.91
C GLY A 119 -12.95 -6.80 6.83
N GLN A 120 -12.76 -6.49 5.53
CA GLN A 120 -13.13 -7.44 4.49
C GLN A 120 -12.13 -8.57 4.42
N ASP A 121 -12.64 -9.75 4.74
CA ASP A 121 -11.90 -11.00 4.81
C ASP A 121 -11.26 -11.32 3.44
N PRO A 122 -9.94 -11.54 3.36
CA PRO A 122 -9.29 -12.09 2.18
C PRO A 122 -10.00 -13.32 1.63
N GLU A 123 -10.59 -14.17 2.48
CA GLU A 123 -11.36 -15.34 2.06
C GLU A 123 -12.62 -14.95 1.26
N ILE A 124 -13.29 -13.85 1.59
CA ILE A 124 -14.47 -13.37 0.83
C ILE A 124 -14.05 -12.89 -0.56
N LEU A 125 -12.92 -12.18 -0.65
CA LEU A 125 -12.38 -11.72 -1.94
C LEU A 125 -11.89 -12.89 -2.79
N GLU A 126 -11.23 -13.88 -2.17
CA GLU A 126 -10.82 -15.11 -2.84
C GLU A 126 -12.01 -15.91 -3.36
N LEU A 127 -13.06 -16.08 -2.56
CA LEU A 127 -14.30 -16.74 -2.97
C LEU A 127 -14.98 -16.00 -4.12
N PHE A 128 -14.99 -14.66 -4.08
CA PHE A 128 -15.49 -13.85 -5.20
C PHE A 128 -14.69 -14.11 -6.48
N PHE A 129 -13.36 -14.04 -6.43
CA PHE A 129 -12.55 -14.28 -7.62
C PHE A 129 -12.66 -15.71 -8.13
N LYS A 130 -12.79 -16.70 -7.23
CA LYS A 130 -13.02 -18.09 -7.60
C LYS A 130 -14.34 -18.26 -8.36
N GLU A 131 -15.42 -17.61 -7.90
CA GLU A 131 -16.70 -17.61 -8.61
C GLU A 131 -16.56 -17.03 -10.02
N ILE A 132 -15.83 -15.91 -10.17
CA ILE A 132 -15.56 -15.30 -11.47
C ILE A 132 -14.75 -16.24 -12.38
N GLU A 133 -13.69 -16.85 -11.85
CA GLU A 133 -12.86 -17.79 -12.59
C GLU A 133 -13.67 -19.01 -13.06
N ASP A 134 -14.57 -19.54 -12.24
CA ASP A 134 -15.45 -20.65 -12.61
C ASP A 134 -16.47 -20.23 -13.70
N LEU A 135 -17.02 -19.00 -13.63
CA LEU A 135 -17.85 -18.46 -14.71
C LEU A 135 -17.07 -18.31 -16.03
N ILE A 136 -15.80 -17.91 -15.98
CA ILE A 136 -14.94 -17.78 -17.16
C ILE A 136 -14.61 -19.15 -17.76
N LYS A 137 -14.35 -20.17 -16.92
CA LYS A 137 -14.14 -21.56 -17.37
C LYS A 137 -15.38 -22.14 -18.06
N ASP A 138 -16.56 -21.77 -17.56
CA ASP A 138 -17.86 -22.11 -18.15
C ASP A 138 -18.22 -21.24 -19.37
N GLU A 139 -17.32 -20.39 -19.87
CA GLU A 139 -17.54 -19.44 -20.97
C GLU A 139 -18.69 -18.43 -20.73
N LYS A 140 -19.10 -18.22 -19.48
CA LYS A 140 -20.15 -17.26 -19.06
C LYS A 140 -19.58 -15.84 -18.91
N TYR A 141 -18.83 -15.38 -19.92
CA TYR A 141 -18.06 -14.13 -19.88
C TYR A 141 -18.90 -12.89 -19.55
N LYS A 142 -20.11 -12.77 -20.11
CA LYS A 142 -21.01 -11.63 -19.86
C LYS A 142 -21.42 -11.55 -18.38
N THR A 143 -21.74 -12.69 -17.77
CA THR A 143 -22.14 -12.76 -16.36
C THR A 143 -20.96 -12.44 -15.44
N ALA A 144 -19.78 -12.98 -15.74
CA ALA A 144 -18.54 -12.67 -15.04
C ALA A 144 -18.22 -11.16 -15.11
N LEU A 145 -18.30 -10.56 -16.29
CA LEU A 145 -18.04 -9.14 -16.51
C LEU A 145 -19.02 -8.24 -15.73
N ILE A 146 -20.31 -8.58 -15.71
CA ILE A 146 -21.32 -7.84 -14.91
C ILE A 146 -20.95 -7.87 -13.43
N LYS A 147 -20.62 -9.05 -12.88
CA LYS A 147 -20.24 -9.19 -11.46
C LYS A 147 -18.97 -8.41 -11.13
N LEU A 148 -17.95 -8.45 -11.99
CA LEU A 148 -16.73 -7.66 -11.84
C LEU A 148 -17.02 -6.15 -11.82
N ASN A 149 -17.88 -5.67 -12.72
CA ASN A 149 -18.22 -4.24 -12.83
C ASN A 149 -19.09 -3.73 -11.67
N LEU A 150 -19.97 -4.59 -11.13
CA LEU A 150 -20.80 -4.25 -9.96
C LEU A 150 -19.98 -4.17 -8.67
N ASN A 151 -18.90 -4.94 -8.58
CA ASN A 151 -18.01 -4.91 -7.42
C ASN A 151 -17.05 -3.71 -7.50
N LYS A 152 -17.56 -2.53 -7.09
CA LYS A 152 -16.78 -1.29 -6.96
C LYS A 152 -15.81 -1.29 -5.79
N PHE A 153 -15.99 -2.24 -4.87
CA PHE A 153 -15.18 -2.35 -3.68
C PHE A 153 -13.74 -2.72 -4.04
N ILE A 154 -13.53 -3.67 -4.96
CA ILE A 154 -12.18 -4.12 -5.37
C ILE A 154 -11.28 -2.98 -5.90
N ASP A 155 -11.86 -1.93 -6.47
CA ASP A 155 -11.11 -0.82 -7.06
C ASP A 155 -10.40 0.05 -6.01
N GLN A 156 -10.83 -0.01 -4.76
CA GLN A 156 -10.35 0.84 -3.66
C GLN A 156 -9.27 0.17 -2.80
N TYR A 157 -9.10 -1.17 -2.85
CA TYR A 157 -8.58 -1.94 -1.71
C TYR A 157 -7.13 -2.40 -1.83
N ASN A 158 -6.72 -2.84 -3.01
CA ASN A 158 -5.40 -3.42 -3.18
C ASN A 158 -5.03 -3.38 -4.66
N ILE A 159 -3.85 -2.83 -4.96
CA ILE A 159 -3.35 -2.80 -6.33
C ILE A 159 -3.32 -4.20 -6.96
N ILE A 160 -3.06 -5.24 -6.15
CA ILE A 160 -3.08 -6.65 -6.56
C ILE A 160 -4.49 -7.08 -6.97
N PHE A 161 -5.51 -6.83 -6.14
CA PHE A 161 -6.89 -7.22 -6.45
C PHE A 161 -7.48 -6.38 -7.59
N ARG A 162 -7.12 -5.10 -7.69
CA ARG A 162 -7.45 -4.27 -8.84
C ARG A 162 -6.82 -4.81 -10.12
N CYS A 163 -5.55 -5.20 -10.09
CA CYS A 163 -4.91 -5.88 -11.22
C CYS A 163 -5.63 -7.17 -11.59
N LYS A 164 -5.94 -8.02 -10.59
CA LYS A 164 -6.65 -9.29 -10.81
C LYS A 164 -8.03 -9.04 -11.43
N LYS A 165 -8.79 -8.05 -10.95
CA LYS A 165 -10.07 -7.65 -11.53
C LYS A 165 -9.92 -7.18 -12.98
N LEU A 166 -9.00 -6.25 -13.26
CA LEU A 166 -8.75 -5.75 -14.61
C LEU A 166 -8.33 -6.89 -15.57
N PHE A 167 -7.50 -7.81 -15.10
CA PHE A 167 -7.10 -8.99 -15.87
C PHE A 167 -8.29 -9.90 -16.21
N LEU A 168 -9.17 -10.17 -15.24
CA LEU A 168 -10.36 -10.98 -15.48
C LEU A 168 -11.39 -10.26 -16.37
N GLN A 169 -11.51 -8.93 -16.25
CA GLN A 169 -12.30 -8.11 -17.18
C GLN A 169 -11.76 -8.22 -18.60
N ALA A 170 -10.46 -8.04 -18.80
CA ALA A 170 -9.81 -8.21 -20.09
C ALA A 170 -10.04 -9.62 -20.66
N THR A 171 -9.95 -10.66 -19.82
CA THR A 171 -10.23 -12.04 -20.22
C THR A 171 -11.68 -12.21 -20.71
N CYS A 172 -12.66 -11.63 -19.99
CA CYS A 172 -14.06 -11.68 -20.39
C CYS A 172 -14.30 -10.92 -21.70
N LEU A 173 -13.71 -9.74 -21.86
CA LEU A 173 -13.87 -8.90 -23.05
C LEU A 173 -13.27 -9.57 -24.29
N LEU A 174 -12.11 -10.21 -24.14
CA LEU A 174 -11.51 -11.05 -25.18
C LEU A 174 -12.45 -12.20 -25.58
N GLY A 175 -13.00 -12.94 -24.61
CA GLY A 175 -13.95 -14.02 -24.86
C GLY A 175 -15.26 -13.56 -25.52
N LEU A 176 -15.66 -12.30 -25.28
CA LEU A 176 -16.84 -11.66 -25.91
C LEU A 176 -16.54 -11.04 -27.28
N GLY A 177 -15.27 -10.90 -27.67
CA GLY A 177 -14.87 -10.17 -28.87
C GLY A 177 -15.08 -8.65 -28.80
N ASP A 178 -15.22 -8.07 -27.59
CA ASP A 178 -15.35 -6.62 -27.40
C ASP A 178 -13.96 -5.98 -27.31
N PHE A 179 -13.32 -5.85 -28.48
CA PHE A 179 -11.94 -5.38 -28.58
C PHE A 179 -11.76 -3.91 -28.19
N LYS A 180 -12.80 -3.09 -28.35
CA LYS A 180 -12.75 -1.67 -27.97
C LYS A 180 -12.64 -1.52 -26.47
N SER A 181 -13.55 -2.15 -25.71
CA SER A 181 -13.51 -2.12 -24.25
C SER A 181 -12.27 -2.84 -23.71
N LEU A 182 -11.78 -3.87 -24.42
CA LEU A 182 -10.56 -4.57 -24.06
C LEU A 182 -9.33 -3.65 -24.10
N GLU A 183 -9.18 -2.87 -25.17
CA GLU A 183 -8.07 -1.92 -25.32
C GLU A 183 -8.04 -0.92 -24.15
N GLU A 184 -9.20 -0.38 -23.76
CA GLU A 184 -9.32 0.53 -22.61
C GLU A 184 -8.82 -0.11 -21.30
N VAL A 185 -9.18 -1.38 -21.05
CA VAL A 185 -8.75 -2.11 -19.85
C VAL A 185 -7.25 -2.43 -19.88
N LEU A 186 -6.70 -2.76 -21.06
CA LEU A 186 -5.25 -3.02 -21.23
C LEU A 186 -4.41 -1.76 -20.96
N VAL A 187 -4.88 -0.59 -21.41
CA VAL A 187 -4.23 0.70 -21.11
C VAL A 187 -4.17 0.94 -19.59
N GLU A 188 -5.23 0.61 -18.86
CA GLU A 188 -5.22 0.73 -17.39
C GLU A 188 -4.25 -0.26 -16.72
N LEU A 189 -4.16 -1.50 -17.21
CA LEU A 189 -3.18 -2.49 -16.70
C LEU A 189 -1.73 -2.04 -16.94
N ASP A 190 -1.44 -1.44 -18.10
CA ASP A 190 -0.10 -0.94 -18.44
C ASP A 190 0.37 0.18 -17.52
N LYS A 191 -0.55 1.02 -17.02
CA LYS A 191 -0.22 2.06 -16.03
C LYS A 191 0.27 1.47 -14.71
N ILE A 192 -0.13 0.25 -14.37
CA ILE A 192 0.15 -0.38 -13.07
C ILE A 192 1.50 -1.13 -13.07
N LYS A 193 2.14 -1.35 -14.23
CA LYS A 193 3.42 -2.09 -14.37
C LYS A 193 3.38 -3.48 -13.71
N TRP A 194 2.31 -4.23 -13.96
CA TRP A 194 2.17 -5.60 -13.45
C TRP A 194 2.94 -6.59 -14.33
N GLU A 195 4.09 -7.09 -13.85
CA GLU A 195 4.95 -8.04 -14.57
C GLU A 195 4.60 -9.50 -14.24
N GLU A 196 3.43 -9.98 -14.68
CA GLU A 196 3.11 -11.41 -14.63
C GLU A 196 3.05 -12.04 -16.04
N SER A 197 3.54 -13.27 -16.15
CA SER A 197 3.56 -14.08 -17.37
C SER A 197 2.18 -14.23 -18.02
N ASN A 198 1.12 -14.25 -17.22
CA ASN A 198 -0.26 -14.38 -17.68
C ASN A 198 -0.76 -13.14 -18.45
N TYR A 199 -0.28 -11.93 -18.11
CA TYR A 199 -0.62 -10.70 -18.81
C TYR A 199 -0.02 -10.68 -20.23
N ASN A 200 1.22 -11.11 -20.36
CA ASN A 200 1.89 -11.22 -21.67
C ASN A 200 1.16 -12.22 -22.59
N SER A 201 0.68 -13.34 -22.06
CA SER A 201 -0.13 -14.30 -22.84
C SER A 201 -1.44 -13.67 -23.33
N LEU A 202 -2.09 -12.84 -22.51
CA LEU A 202 -3.33 -12.16 -22.87
C LEU A 202 -3.10 -11.10 -23.97
N LYS A 203 -2.02 -10.32 -23.87
CA LYS A 203 -1.61 -9.39 -24.95
C LYS A 203 -1.30 -10.10 -26.26
N ILE A 204 -0.60 -11.23 -26.21
CA ILE A 204 -0.29 -12.00 -27.42
C ILE A 204 -1.56 -12.53 -28.07
N LYS A 205 -2.53 -13.04 -27.28
CA LYS A 205 -3.83 -13.48 -27.82
C LYS A 205 -4.62 -12.34 -28.46
N TRP A 206 -4.62 -11.16 -27.85
CA TRP A 206 -5.24 -9.97 -28.41
C TRP A 206 -4.60 -9.54 -29.74
N LEU A 207 -3.26 -9.49 -29.81
CA LEU A 207 -2.54 -9.17 -31.04
C LEU A 207 -2.84 -10.18 -32.17
N ILE A 208 -2.85 -11.47 -31.86
CA ILE A 208 -3.20 -12.51 -32.84
C ILE A 208 -4.63 -12.32 -33.39
N GLN A 209 -5.60 -11.93 -32.55
CA GLN A 209 -6.98 -11.74 -33.00
C GLN A 209 -7.20 -10.42 -33.76
N THR A 210 -6.36 -9.42 -33.55
CA THR A 210 -6.45 -8.11 -34.21
C THR A 210 -5.62 -8.02 -35.50
N ASP A 211 -4.55 -8.81 -35.63
CA ASP A 211 -3.76 -8.97 -36.87
C ASP A 211 -4.46 -9.84 -37.94
N ILE A 212 -5.58 -10.49 -37.60
CA ILE A 212 -6.39 -11.32 -38.52
C ILE A 212 -7.54 -10.52 -39.18
N VAL A 213 -7.65 -9.21 -38.91
CA VAL A 213 -8.68 -8.32 -39.50
C VAL A 213 -8.10 -7.42 -40.58
#